data_AF-A0A914ZC75-F1
#
_entry.id   AF-A0A914ZC75-F1
#
_cell.length_a   1.000
_cell.length_b   1.000
_cell.length_c   1.000
_cell.angle_alpha   90.00
_cell.angle_beta   90.00
_cell.angle_gamma   90.00
#
_symmetry.space_group_name_H-M   'P 1'
#
loop_
_entity.id
_entity.type
_entity.pdbx_description
1 polymer ?
#
loop_
_entity_poly.entity_id
_entity_poly.type
_entity_poly.pdbx_seq_one_letter_code
_entity_poly.pdbx_strand_id
1 'polypeptide(L)'
;MWGRTIGVVFLLPCAYFWAKGRFSSGMKKRMALAGGLLIAQGGIGWWMVKSGLDPSENSNKDVPRVSQYRLATHLGLAFILYSLYLWTGLSHVLTPHDHSKVAKIGKLRGMVHGTKSLVFITAFAGAFVAGLDAGLIFFHIPQRGKTFLIIQLPYNLCIEILHILPFYL
;
A
#
# COMPACT_ATOMS: atom_id res chain seq x y z
N MET A 1 6.07 15.82 0.94
CA MET A 1 7.52 16.03 1.15
C MET A 1 8.30 14.72 1.24
N TRP A 2 7.81 13.70 1.97
CA TRP A 2 8.49 12.41 2.18
C TRP A 2 8.99 11.68 0.92
N GLY A 3 8.20 11.63 -0.17
CA GLY A 3 8.61 10.94 -1.40
C GLY A 3 9.88 11.50 -2.06
N ARG A 4 10.10 12.83 -1.98
CA ARG A 4 11.32 13.47 -2.51
C ARG A 4 12.53 13.14 -1.64
N THR A 5 12.35 13.18 -0.32
CA THR A 5 13.41 12.83 0.63
C THR A 5 13.86 11.39 0.45
N ILE A 6 12.93 10.44 0.29
CA ILE A 6 13.26 9.02 0.05
C ILE A 6 14.08 8.86 -1.23
N GLY A 7 13.69 9.56 -2.31
CA GLY A 7 14.44 9.60 -3.56
C GLY A 7 15.89 10.06 -3.36
N VAL A 8 16.10 11.17 -2.66
CA VAL A 8 17.43 11.72 -2.39
C VAL A 8 18.26 10.79 -1.50
N VAL A 9 17.66 10.28 -0.42
CA VAL A 9 18.32 9.37 0.53
C VAL A 9 18.73 8.07 -0.14
N PHE A 10 18.01 7.61 -1.15
CA PHE A 10 18.43 6.44 -1.94
C PHE A 10 19.43 6.78 -3.04
N LEU A 11 19.15 7.79 -3.87
CA LEU A 11 19.91 8.08 -5.08
C LEU A 11 21.31 8.62 -4.78
N LEU A 12 21.49 9.46 -3.75
CA LEU A 12 22.80 10.01 -3.40
C LEU A 12 23.83 8.93 -3.02
N PRO A 13 23.58 8.07 -2.00
CA PRO A 13 24.52 7.02 -1.66
C PRO A 13 24.65 5.99 -2.79
N CYS A 14 23.57 5.68 -3.51
CA CYS A 14 23.63 4.76 -4.65
C CYS A 14 24.58 5.29 -5.74
N ALA A 15 24.43 6.56 -6.15
CA ALA A 15 25.31 7.19 -7.14
C ALA A 15 26.76 7.28 -6.65
N TYR A 16 26.97 7.63 -5.38
CA TYR A 16 28.31 7.68 -4.79
C TYR A 16 29.01 6.31 -4.81
N PHE A 17 28.35 5.24 -4.34
CA PHE A 17 28.93 3.89 -4.35
C PHE A 17 29.10 3.33 -5.76
N TRP A 18 28.24 3.72 -6.69
CA TRP A 18 28.36 3.36 -8.09
C TRP A 18 29.58 4.01 -8.76
N ALA A 19 29.77 5.31 -8.57
CA ALA A 19 30.93 6.05 -9.06
C ALA A 19 32.24 5.52 -8.47
N LYS A 20 32.22 5.11 -7.20
CA LYS A 20 33.37 4.51 -6.52
C LYS A 20 33.64 3.05 -6.89
N GLY A 21 32.86 2.46 -7.79
CA GLY A 21 33.06 1.09 -8.27
C GLY A 21 32.87 -0.01 -7.22
N ARG A 22 32.21 0.29 -6.09
CA ARG A 22 32.07 -0.64 -4.95
C ARG A 22 31.00 -1.73 -5.15
N PHE A 23 30.26 -1.68 -6.26
CA PHE A 23 29.21 -2.66 -6.56
C PHE A 23 29.73 -3.85 -7.37
N SER A 24 29.45 -5.05 -6.89
CA SER A 24 29.59 -6.29 -7.68
C SER A 24 28.62 -6.28 -8.87
N SER A 25 28.92 -7.07 -9.92
CA SER A 25 28.09 -7.11 -11.14
C SER A 25 26.62 -7.46 -10.86
N GLY A 26 26.36 -8.37 -9.91
CA GLY A 26 25.00 -8.71 -9.45
C GLY A 26 24.32 -7.56 -8.70
N MET A 27 25.06 -6.84 -7.86
CA MET A 27 24.53 -5.69 -7.12
C MET A 27 24.16 -4.54 -8.05
N LYS A 28 24.96 -4.28 -9.09
CA LYS A 28 24.67 -3.24 -10.09
C LYS A 28 23.30 -3.46 -10.74
N LYS A 29 23.01 -4.69 -11.18
CA LYS A 29 21.69 -5.04 -11.75
C LYS A 29 20.55 -4.83 -10.76
N ARG A 30 20.73 -5.23 -9.50
CA ARG A 30 19.72 -5.06 -8.44
C ARG A 30 19.46 -3.57 -8.15
N MET A 31 20.50 -2.76 -8.05
CA MET A 31 20.36 -1.32 -7.77
C MET A 31 19.81 -0.54 -8.96
N ALA A 32 20.16 -0.92 -10.19
CA ALA A 32 19.54 -0.35 -11.39
C ALA A 32 18.04 -0.67 -11.45
N LEU A 33 17.65 -1.92 -11.17
CA LEU A 33 16.25 -2.31 -11.09
C LEU A 33 15.52 -1.54 -9.98
N ALA A 34 16.08 -1.48 -8.77
CA ALA A 34 15.49 -0.77 -7.65
C ALA A 34 15.33 0.73 -7.93
N GLY A 35 16.33 1.36 -8.55
CA GLY A 35 16.27 2.76 -8.96
C GLY A 35 15.20 3.02 -10.03
N GLY A 36 15.09 2.14 -11.03
CA GLY A 36 14.04 2.21 -12.04
C GLY A 36 12.65 2.09 -11.43
N LEU A 37 12.45 1.13 -10.53
CA LEU A 37 11.19 0.95 -9.80
C LEU A 37 10.87 2.14 -8.90
N LEU A 38 11.85 2.77 -8.25
CA LEU A 38 11.67 3.96 -7.44
C LEU A 38 11.24 5.18 -8.27
N ILE A 39 11.84 5.36 -9.45
CA ILE A 39 11.45 6.42 -10.39
C ILE A 39 10.03 6.17 -10.90
N ALA A 40 9.71 4.93 -11.30
CA ALA A 40 8.36 4.54 -11.69
C ALA A 40 7.35 4.78 -10.56
N GLN A 41 7.71 4.48 -9.31
CA GLN A 41 6.88 4.74 -8.13
C GLN A 41 6.59 6.24 -7.95
N GLY A 42 7.61 7.08 -8.13
CA GLY A 42 7.47 8.54 -8.14
C GLY A 42 6.58 9.03 -9.29
N GLY A 43 6.73 8.46 -10.49
CA GLY A 43 5.91 8.77 -11.66
C GLY A 43 4.44 8.40 -11.47
N ILE A 44 4.15 7.22 -10.94
CA ILE A 44 2.79 6.79 -10.60
C ILE A 44 2.21 7.67 -9.49
N GLY A 45 3.01 8.04 -8.48
CA GLY A 45 2.57 8.98 -7.44
C GLY A 45 2.26 10.37 -7.99
N TRP A 46 3.05 10.86 -8.95
CA TRP A 46 2.77 12.12 -9.63
C TRP A 46 1.52 12.06 -10.49
N TRP A 47 1.37 10.98 -11.28
CA TRP A 47 0.14 10.71 -12.00
C TRP A 47 -1.03 10.79 -11.01
N MET A 48 -0.94 10.05 -9.90
CA MET A 48 -1.98 9.94 -8.86
C MET A 48 -2.54 11.31 -8.44
N VAL A 49 -1.66 12.27 -8.18
CA VAL A 49 -2.02 13.64 -7.79
C VAL A 49 -2.58 14.43 -8.96
N LYS A 50 -1.94 14.37 -10.14
CA LYS A 50 -2.33 15.18 -11.30
C LYS A 50 -3.76 14.90 -11.76
N SER A 51 -4.15 13.64 -11.92
CA SER A 51 -5.50 13.34 -12.41
C SER A 51 -6.61 13.59 -11.38
N GLY A 52 -6.26 13.83 -10.10
CA GLY A 52 -7.22 14.31 -9.11
C GLY A 52 -7.55 15.80 -9.25
N LEU A 53 -6.73 16.55 -10.00
CA LEU A 53 -6.84 18.00 -10.19
C LEU A 53 -7.39 18.40 -11.57
N ASP A 54 -7.48 17.46 -12.52
CA ASP A 54 -7.98 17.73 -13.86
C ASP A 54 -9.53 17.80 -13.86
N PRO A 55 -10.14 18.93 -14.28
CA PRO A 55 -11.60 19.11 -14.27
C PRO A 55 -12.35 18.28 -15.32
N SER A 56 -11.66 17.70 -16.31
CA SER A 56 -12.27 16.92 -17.39
C SER A 56 -12.61 15.47 -17.01
N GLU A 57 -11.96 14.91 -15.99
CA GLU A 57 -12.28 13.57 -15.45
C GLU A 57 -13.15 13.64 -14.18
N ASN A 58 -13.28 14.81 -13.55
CA ASN A 58 -14.09 15.02 -12.35
C ASN A 58 -15.41 15.70 -12.74
N SER A 59 -16.42 14.91 -13.13
CA SER A 59 -17.78 15.40 -13.42
C SER A 59 -18.44 16.11 -12.22
N ASN A 60 -17.90 15.97 -11.02
CA ASN A 60 -18.33 16.67 -9.82
C ASN A 60 -17.11 17.34 -9.16
N LYS A 61 -17.11 18.66 -9.08
CA LYS A 61 -15.96 19.51 -8.70
C LYS A 61 -15.60 19.42 -7.20
N ASP A 62 -16.41 18.73 -6.42
CA ASP A 62 -16.39 18.78 -4.95
C ASP A 62 -15.68 17.60 -4.27
N VAL A 63 -15.39 16.50 -4.98
CA VAL A 63 -14.69 15.34 -4.40
C VAL A 63 -13.67 14.74 -5.39
N PRO A 64 -12.37 15.04 -5.24
CA PRO A 64 -11.31 14.40 -6.01
C PRO A 64 -11.27 12.89 -5.71
N ARG A 65 -11.89 12.07 -6.55
CA ARG A 65 -11.88 10.61 -6.37
C ARG A 65 -10.71 10.00 -7.14
N VAL A 66 -9.74 9.51 -6.39
CA VAL A 66 -8.60 8.78 -6.95
C VAL A 66 -9.09 7.40 -7.39
N SER A 67 -8.97 7.07 -8.69
CA SER A 67 -9.43 5.76 -9.20
C SER A 67 -8.67 4.58 -8.56
N GLN A 68 -9.39 3.48 -8.31
CA GLN A 68 -8.92 2.29 -7.58
C GLN A 68 -7.72 1.63 -8.19
N TYR A 69 -7.69 1.62 -9.50
CA TYR A 69 -6.58 1.06 -10.28
C TYR A 69 -5.28 1.81 -10.01
N ARG A 70 -5.34 3.10 -9.71
CA ARG A 70 -4.17 3.98 -9.51
C ARG A 70 -3.56 3.75 -8.14
N LEU A 71 -4.40 3.65 -7.13
CA LEU A 71 -3.99 3.31 -5.76
C LEU A 71 -3.44 1.89 -5.70
N ALA A 72 -4.13 0.91 -6.30
CA ALA A 72 -3.67 -0.48 -6.35
C ALA A 72 -2.33 -0.62 -7.10
N THR A 73 -2.16 0.07 -8.23
CA THR A 73 -0.88 0.06 -8.96
C THR A 73 0.23 0.71 -8.14
N HIS A 74 -0.04 1.84 -7.48
CA HIS A 74 0.96 2.51 -6.64
C HIS A 74 1.38 1.64 -5.45
N LEU A 75 0.42 1.02 -4.75
CA LEU A 75 0.73 0.15 -3.61
C LEU A 75 1.45 -1.13 -4.05
N GLY A 76 1.00 -1.75 -5.15
CA GLY A 76 1.63 -2.96 -5.70
C GLY A 76 3.08 -2.73 -6.08
N LEU A 77 3.38 -1.62 -6.76
CA LEU A 77 4.74 -1.26 -7.12
C LEU A 77 5.60 -0.92 -5.89
N ALA A 78 5.05 -0.21 -4.89
CA ALA A 78 5.71 -0.01 -3.59
C ALA A 78 6.07 -1.32 -2.92
N PHE A 79 5.17 -2.31 -2.92
CA PHE A 79 5.38 -3.59 -2.26
C PHE A 79 6.49 -4.40 -2.95
N ILE A 80 6.54 -4.37 -4.28
CA ILE A 80 7.61 -5.00 -5.06
C ILE A 80 8.96 -4.34 -4.74
N LEU A 81 9.01 -3.00 -4.75
CA LEU A 81 10.21 -2.24 -4.43
C LEU A 81 10.70 -2.51 -3.00
N TYR A 82 9.79 -2.50 -2.02
CA TYR A 82 10.10 -2.83 -0.63
C TYR A 82 10.64 -4.26 -0.51
N SER A 83 10.01 -5.23 -1.16
CA SER A 83 10.46 -6.63 -1.17
C SER A 83 11.86 -6.77 -1.75
N LEU A 84 12.19 -6.00 -2.80
CA LEU A 84 13.52 -5.99 -3.41
C LEU A 84 14.58 -5.42 -2.45
N TYR A 85 14.27 -4.33 -1.76
CA TYR A 85 15.17 -3.74 -0.76
C TYR A 85 15.36 -4.64 0.45
N LEU A 86 14.27 -5.21 0.97
CA LEU A 86 14.31 -6.15 2.09
C LEU A 86 15.15 -7.37 1.73
N TRP A 87 14.93 -7.97 0.56
CA TRP A 87 15.73 -9.09 0.08
C TRP A 87 17.21 -8.73 -0.08
N THR A 88 17.51 -7.55 -0.64
CA THR A 88 18.88 -7.09 -0.82
C THR A 88 19.57 -6.88 0.52
N GLY A 89 18.96 -6.13 1.44
CA GLY A 89 19.50 -5.89 2.78
C GLY A 89 19.72 -7.19 3.54
N LEU A 90 18.73 -8.09 3.53
CA LEU A 90 18.84 -9.38 4.20
C LEU A 90 19.97 -10.24 3.61
N SER A 91 20.18 -10.21 2.30
CA SER A 91 21.28 -10.94 1.65
C SER A 91 22.67 -10.43 2.01
N HIS A 92 22.79 -9.21 2.56
CA HIS A 92 24.05 -8.65 3.04
C HIS A 92 24.22 -8.74 4.56
N VAL A 93 23.12 -8.76 5.31
CA VAL A 93 23.13 -8.89 6.77
C VAL A 93 23.24 -10.35 7.21
N LEU A 94 22.54 -11.26 6.53
CA LEU A 94 22.58 -12.69 6.85
C LEU A 94 23.69 -13.38 6.06
N THR A 95 24.54 -14.12 6.78
CA THR A 95 25.52 -15.03 6.20
C THR A 95 24.81 -16.23 5.57
N PRO A 96 25.01 -16.51 4.28
CA PRO A 96 24.45 -17.70 3.65
C PRO A 96 25.02 -18.95 4.34
N HIS A 97 24.16 -19.73 4.99
CA HIS A 97 24.52 -21.08 5.44
C HIS A 97 24.21 -22.08 4.34
N ASP A 98 25.12 -23.04 4.15
CA ASP A 98 24.87 -24.15 3.23
C ASP A 98 23.81 -25.08 3.86
N HIS A 99 22.65 -25.13 3.21
CA HIS A 99 21.54 -25.98 3.61
C HIS A 99 21.31 -27.14 2.63
N SER A 100 22.29 -27.43 1.75
CA SER A 100 22.23 -28.52 0.77
C SER A 100 21.96 -29.90 1.40
N LYS A 101 22.34 -30.10 2.67
CA LYS A 101 22.17 -31.34 3.42
C LYS A 101 20.83 -31.47 4.17
N VAL A 102 19.96 -30.45 4.15
CA VAL A 102 18.68 -30.49 4.87
C VAL A 102 17.63 -31.23 4.05
N ALA A 103 17.11 -32.34 4.60
CA ALA A 103 16.02 -33.09 3.98
C ALA A 103 14.78 -32.20 3.78
N LYS A 104 14.13 -32.31 2.61
CA LYS A 104 12.90 -31.56 2.22
C LYS A 104 13.05 -30.05 2.05
N ILE A 105 14.26 -29.52 1.88
CA ILE A 105 14.45 -28.07 1.68
C ILE A 105 13.71 -27.49 0.46
N GLY A 106 13.52 -28.31 -0.60
CA GLY A 106 12.71 -27.93 -1.76
C GLY A 106 11.24 -27.64 -1.41
N LYS A 107 10.62 -28.46 -0.55
CA LYS A 107 9.24 -28.25 -0.08
C LYS A 107 9.15 -26.99 0.77
N LEU A 108 10.11 -26.78 1.68
CA LEU A 108 10.17 -25.58 2.51
C LEU A 108 10.31 -24.31 1.65
N ARG A 109 11.18 -24.33 0.63
CA ARG A 109 11.36 -23.22 -0.31
C ARG A 109 10.07 -22.94 -1.09
N GLY A 110 9.36 -23.99 -1.52
CA GLY A 110 8.04 -23.87 -2.13
C GLY A 110 7.02 -23.21 -1.20
N MET A 111 6.96 -23.62 0.07
CA MET A 111 6.09 -23.02 1.08
C MET A 111 6.42 -21.54 1.33
N VAL A 112 7.71 -21.18 1.44
CA VAL A 112 8.13 -19.79 1.61
C VAL A 112 7.69 -18.93 0.42
N HIS A 113 7.90 -19.42 -0.81
CA HIS A 113 7.40 -18.73 -1.99
C HIS A 113 5.87 -18.63 -2.02
N GLY A 114 5.17 -19.69 -1.61
CA GLY A 114 3.71 -19.71 -1.48
C GLY A 114 3.19 -18.67 -0.49
N THR A 115 3.72 -18.63 0.73
CA THR A 115 3.34 -17.64 1.75
C THR A 115 3.65 -16.21 1.30
N LYS A 116 4.82 -15.99 0.68
CA LYS A 116 5.17 -14.68 0.11
C LYS A 116 4.13 -14.22 -0.93
N SER A 117 3.74 -15.11 -1.84
CA SER A 117 2.73 -14.81 -2.87
C SER A 117 1.37 -14.57 -2.25
N LEU A 118 0.97 -15.34 -1.24
CA LEU A 118 -0.31 -15.17 -0.55
C LEU A 118 -0.39 -13.80 0.12
N VAL A 119 0.65 -13.39 0.85
CA VAL A 119 0.74 -12.07 1.48
C VAL A 119 0.65 -10.95 0.44
N PHE A 120 1.33 -11.10 -0.70
CA PHE A 120 1.26 -10.13 -1.79
C PHE A 120 -0.17 -10.00 -2.33
N ILE A 121 -0.84 -11.12 -2.62
CA ILE A 121 -2.21 -11.13 -3.13
C ILE A 121 -3.16 -10.50 -2.11
N THR A 122 -3.02 -10.81 -0.83
CA THR A 122 -3.84 -10.21 0.25
C THR A 122 -3.64 -8.69 0.32
N ALA A 123 -2.39 -8.21 0.32
CA ALA A 123 -2.10 -6.79 0.34
C ALA A 123 -2.64 -6.07 -0.91
N PHE A 124 -2.50 -6.71 -2.08
CA PHE A 124 -2.98 -6.16 -3.35
C PHE A 124 -4.52 -6.12 -3.41
N ALA A 125 -5.21 -7.16 -2.96
CA ALA A 125 -6.66 -7.18 -2.84
C ALA A 125 -7.15 -6.12 -1.85
N GLY A 126 -6.46 -5.94 -0.72
CA GLY A 126 -6.73 -4.87 0.24
C GLY A 126 -6.63 -3.47 -0.39
N ALA A 127 -5.72 -3.27 -1.35
CA ALA A 127 -5.59 -2.02 -2.10
C ALA A 127 -6.85 -1.71 -2.93
N PHE A 128 -7.46 -2.72 -3.55
CA PHE A 128 -8.72 -2.56 -4.29
C PHE A 128 -9.89 -2.26 -3.35
N VAL A 129 -9.97 -2.94 -2.20
CA VAL A 129 -11.04 -2.73 -1.21
C VAL A 129 -10.95 -1.34 -0.59
N ALA A 130 -9.74 -0.92 -0.18
CA ALA A 130 -9.49 0.41 0.36
C ALA A 130 -9.79 1.49 -0.67
N GLY A 131 -9.50 1.19 -1.94
CA GLY A 131 -9.88 2.05 -3.02
C GLY A 131 -11.41 2.19 -3.13
N LEU A 132 -12.14 1.09 -3.28
CA LEU A 132 -13.58 1.05 -3.60
C LEU A 132 -14.50 1.68 -2.52
N ASP A 133 -13.94 2.34 -1.49
CA ASP A 133 -14.62 2.80 -0.27
C ASP A 133 -15.46 1.70 0.42
N ALA A 134 -15.26 0.43 0.03
CA ALA A 134 -16.01 -0.72 0.51
C ALA A 134 -15.76 -1.01 2.00
N GLY A 135 -14.71 -0.43 2.58
CA GLY A 135 -14.42 -0.48 4.02
C GLY A 135 -15.38 0.36 4.87
N LEU A 136 -16.04 1.37 4.30
CA LEU A 136 -16.98 2.24 5.04
C LEU A 136 -18.37 1.60 5.21
N ILE A 137 -18.68 0.55 4.45
CA ILE A 137 -20.00 -0.11 4.46
C ILE A 137 -20.13 -1.09 5.65
N PHE A 138 -19.02 -1.50 6.29
CA PHE A 138 -19.03 -2.60 7.27
C PHE A 138 -18.59 -2.26 8.69
N PHE A 139 -18.33 -1.00 9.03
CA PHE A 139 -17.88 -0.63 10.38
C PHE A 139 -19.06 -0.24 11.29
N HIS A 140 -19.85 -1.22 11.74
CA HIS A 140 -20.69 -1.08 12.94
C HIS A 140 -20.16 -2.04 14.02
N ILE A 141 -19.41 -1.50 14.99
CA ILE A 141 -18.96 -2.26 16.16
C ILE A 141 -20.18 -2.50 17.06
N PRO A 142 -20.54 -3.77 17.39
CA PRO A 142 -21.60 -4.05 18.34
C PRO A 142 -21.07 -3.71 19.74
N GLN A 143 -21.48 -2.56 20.28
CA GLN A 143 -21.39 -2.32 21.71
C GLN A 143 -22.41 -3.25 22.39
N ARG A 144 -21.95 -4.04 23.37
CA ARG A 144 -22.81 -4.93 24.17
C ARG A 144 -23.99 -4.11 24.72
N GLY A 145 -25.17 -4.27 24.12
CA GLY A 145 -26.43 -3.81 24.71
C GLY A 145 -27.51 -3.26 23.79
N LYS A 146 -27.29 -2.94 22.50
CA LYS A 146 -28.36 -2.43 21.62
C LYS A 146 -28.18 -2.86 20.16
N THR A 147 -28.52 -4.12 19.88
CA THR A 147 -28.76 -4.59 18.51
C THR A 147 -30.27 -4.61 18.30
N PHE A 148 -30.78 -3.62 17.56
CA PHE A 148 -31.89 -3.68 16.60
C PHE A 148 -32.49 -2.29 16.47
N LEU A 149 -31.97 -1.49 15.54
CA LEU A 149 -32.84 -0.65 14.73
C LEU A 149 -32.12 -0.31 13.43
N ILE A 150 -32.09 -1.28 12.52
CA ILE A 150 -32.18 -0.93 11.11
C ILE A 150 -33.61 -0.44 10.91
N ILE A 151 -33.84 0.84 11.18
CA ILE A 151 -34.83 1.61 10.44
C ILE A 151 -34.05 2.80 9.93
N GLN A 152 -33.99 2.87 8.61
CA GLN A 152 -33.68 4.05 7.85
C GLN A 152 -34.63 5.16 8.30
N LEU A 153 -34.30 5.88 9.37
CA LEU A 153 -35.10 7.03 9.77
C LEU A 153 -34.72 8.17 8.82
N PRO A 154 -35.66 8.68 8.01
CA PRO A 154 -35.41 9.89 7.26
C PRO A 154 -35.05 10.99 8.25
N TYR A 155 -34.08 11.82 7.87
CA TYR A 155 -33.53 12.97 8.60
C TYR A 155 -34.60 13.83 9.32
N ASN A 156 -35.83 13.83 8.82
CA ASN A 156 -36.97 14.53 9.41
C ASN A 156 -37.44 13.97 10.78
N LEU A 157 -37.27 12.68 11.09
CA LEU A 157 -37.73 12.12 12.38
C LEU A 157 -36.74 12.39 13.53
N CYS A 158 -35.49 12.76 13.21
CA CYS A 158 -34.47 13.06 14.23
C CYS A 158 -34.69 14.44 14.87
N ILE A 159 -35.26 15.40 14.13
CA ILE A 159 -35.57 16.75 14.65
C ILE A 159 -36.80 16.72 15.58
N GLU A 160 -37.80 15.89 15.28
CA GLU A 160 -39.00 15.77 16.13
C GLU A 160 -38.67 15.26 17.54
N ILE A 161 -37.73 14.32 17.67
CA ILE A 161 -37.32 13.78 18.97
C ILE A 161 -36.48 14.81 19.76
N LEU A 162 -35.70 15.67 19.09
CA LEU A 162 -34.92 16.73 19.75
C LEU A 162 -35.80 17.85 20.33
N HIS A 163 -36.98 18.07 19.78
CA HIS A 163 -37.94 19.07 20.27
C HIS A 163 -38.84 18.58 21.41
N ILE A 164 -38.91 17.26 21.65
CA ILE A 164 -39.73 16.66 22.75
C ILE A 164 -38.93 16.54 24.06
N LEU A 165 -37.60 16.63 23.99
CA LEU A 165 -36.69 16.47 25.13
C LEU A 165 -36.63 17.62 26.18
N PRO A 166 -37.15 18.86 25.99
CA PRO A 166 -37.10 19.85 27.06
C PRO A 166 -38.27 19.74 28.07
N PHE A 167 -39.14 18.74 27.96
CA PHE A 167 -40.33 18.61 28.83
C PHE A 167 -40.22 17.55 29.97
N TYR A 168 -39.07 16.89 30.14
CA TYR A 168 -38.88 15.84 31.16
C TYR A 168 -37.56 15.98 31.94
N LEU A 169 -37.18 17.21 32.29
CA LEU A 169 -36.22 17.51 33.37
C LEU A 169 -36.79 18.61 34.26
#